data_AF-A0A821VWG1-F1
#
_entry.id   AF-A0A821VWG1-F1
#
_cell.length_a   1.000
_cell.length_b   1.000
_cell.length_c   1.000
_cell.angle_alpha   90.00
_cell.angle_beta   90.00
_cell.angle_gamma   90.00
#
_symmetry.space_group_name_H-M   'P 1'
#
loop_
_entity.id
_entity.type
_entity.pdbx_description
1 polymer ?
#
loop_
_entity_poly.entity_id
_entity_poly.type
_entity_poly.pdbx_seq_one_letter_code
_entity_poly.pdbx_strand_id
1 'polypeptide(L)'
;MIDKELRSEREKKTGRAAANGLVSIGSCPLHVIHNTFKHGFTRNERQVEDILYEFWFFFSRSSAPREDYLSVAESIGDSVDRFIKRFVITRWIKVGPVIERVIDQWSILKEYFLVYLPKID
;
A
#
# COMPACT_ATOMS: atom_id res chain seq x y z
N MET A 1 -23.68 -32.44 -14.98
CA MET A 1 -24.34 -31.39 -15.81
C MET A 1 -24.01 -29.97 -15.34
N ILE A 2 -23.79 -29.74 -14.05
CA ILE A 2 -23.50 -28.41 -13.45
C ILE A 2 -22.17 -27.77 -13.94
N ASP A 3 -21.19 -28.59 -14.32
CA ASP A 3 -19.83 -28.13 -14.66
C ASP A 3 -19.71 -27.45 -16.03
N LYS A 4 -20.55 -27.84 -17.01
CA LYS A 4 -20.56 -27.25 -18.36
C LYS A 4 -21.19 -25.85 -18.38
N GLU A 5 -22.17 -25.64 -17.52
CA GLU A 5 -22.93 -24.39 -17.44
C GLU A 5 -22.10 -23.29 -16.74
N LEU A 6 -21.44 -23.64 -15.64
CA LEU A 6 -20.44 -22.78 -14.98
C LEU A 6 -19.28 -22.39 -15.90
N ARG A 7 -18.85 -23.32 -16.76
CA ARG A 7 -17.80 -23.06 -17.77
C ARG A 7 -18.29 -22.12 -18.87
N SER A 8 -19.51 -22.33 -19.37
CA SER A 8 -20.14 -21.46 -20.37
C SER A 8 -20.36 -20.03 -19.86
N GLU A 9 -20.74 -19.86 -18.60
CA GLU A 9 -20.91 -18.54 -17.99
C GLU A 9 -19.58 -17.79 -17.79
N ARG A 10 -18.50 -18.50 -17.47
CA ARG A 10 -17.14 -17.94 -17.40
C ARG A 10 -16.62 -17.50 -18.78
N GLU A 11 -16.89 -18.29 -19.81
CA GLU A 11 -16.51 -17.97 -21.19
C GLU A 11 -17.30 -16.76 -21.73
N LYS A 12 -18.59 -16.65 -21.39
CA LYS A 12 -19.43 -15.49 -21.73
C LYS A 12 -19.01 -14.19 -21.02
N LYS A 13 -18.57 -14.26 -19.75
CA LYS A 13 -18.10 -13.08 -18.99
C LYS A 13 -16.69 -12.61 -19.34
N THR A 14 -15.87 -13.46 -19.95
CA THR A 14 -14.47 -13.12 -20.28
C THR A 14 -14.29 -12.48 -21.67
N GLY A 15 -15.33 -12.45 -22.51
CA GLY A 15 -15.44 -11.54 -23.66
C GLY A 15 -14.27 -11.52 -24.66
N ARG A 16 -13.38 -12.52 -24.64
CA ARG A 16 -12.28 -12.66 -25.59
C ARG A 16 -12.14 -14.14 -25.94
N ALA A 17 -12.98 -14.60 -26.85
CA ALA A 17 -12.49 -15.55 -27.84
C ALA A 17 -11.26 -14.88 -28.47
N ALA A 18 -10.10 -15.47 -28.26
CA ALA A 18 -8.86 -14.93 -28.77
C ALA A 18 -8.96 -14.85 -30.30
N ALA A 19 -9.07 -13.63 -30.81
CA ALA A 19 -9.03 -13.39 -32.23
C ALA A 19 -7.63 -13.73 -32.75
N ASN A 20 -7.55 -14.39 -33.91
CA ASN A 20 -6.34 -14.64 -34.70
C ASN A 20 -5.32 -15.63 -34.10
N GLY A 21 -5.74 -16.86 -33.76
CA GLY A 21 -4.80 -17.96 -33.48
C GLY A 21 -4.03 -17.85 -32.16
N LEU A 22 -4.42 -16.91 -31.28
CA LEU A 22 -3.86 -16.80 -29.94
C LEU A 22 -4.65 -17.67 -28.96
N VAL A 23 -4.00 -18.16 -27.91
CA VAL A 23 -4.67 -18.85 -26.80
C VAL A 23 -4.88 -17.86 -25.66
N SER A 24 -6.13 -17.71 -25.22
CA SER A 24 -6.42 -16.91 -24.03
C SER A 24 -5.96 -17.65 -22.78
N ILE A 25 -5.06 -17.03 -22.02
CA ILE A 25 -4.55 -17.56 -20.74
C ILE A 25 -5.41 -17.08 -19.55
N GLY A 26 -6.53 -16.39 -19.83
CA GLY A 26 -7.37 -15.75 -18.81
C GLY A 26 -6.68 -14.54 -18.16
N SER A 27 -7.25 -14.06 -17.05
CA SER A 27 -6.68 -12.95 -16.27
C SER A 27 -5.57 -13.46 -15.34
N CYS A 28 -4.39 -12.82 -15.37
CA CYS A 28 -3.32 -13.08 -14.40
C CYS A 28 -3.83 -12.83 -12.96
N PRO A 29 -3.67 -13.78 -12.02
CA PRO A 29 -4.09 -13.60 -10.63
C PRO A 29 -3.49 -12.35 -9.98
N LEU A 30 -2.26 -11.97 -10.37
CA LEU A 30 -1.62 -10.74 -9.89
C LEU A 30 -2.40 -9.48 -10.30
N HIS A 31 -2.96 -9.44 -11.51
CA HIS A 31 -3.82 -8.34 -11.94
C HIS A 31 -5.12 -8.28 -11.15
N VAL A 32 -5.71 -9.44 -10.83
CA VAL A 32 -6.91 -9.51 -9.98
C VAL A 32 -6.60 -8.93 -8.60
N ILE A 33 -5.53 -9.40 -7.95
CA ILE A 33 -5.12 -8.90 -6.62
C ILE A 33 -4.80 -7.40 -6.66
N HIS A 34 -4.04 -6.95 -7.65
CA HIS A 34 -3.71 -5.53 -7.83
C HIS A 34 -4.98 -4.67 -7.91
N ASN A 35 -5.93 -5.06 -8.76
CA ASN A 35 -7.17 -4.31 -8.95
C ASN A 35 -8.05 -4.34 -7.71
N THR A 36 -8.13 -5.47 -7.01
CA THR A 36 -8.87 -5.58 -5.75
C THR A 36 -8.35 -4.59 -4.71
N PHE A 37 -7.03 -4.52 -4.51
CA PHE A 37 -6.46 -3.54 -3.58
C PHE A 37 -6.70 -2.11 -4.07
N LYS A 38 -6.36 -1.80 -5.33
CA LYS A 38 -6.59 -0.47 -5.91
C LYS A 38 -8.01 0.02 -5.67
N HIS A 39 -9.01 -0.77 -6.08
CA HIS A 39 -10.41 -0.38 -5.94
C HIS A 39 -10.91 -0.42 -4.49
N GLY A 40 -10.37 -1.32 -3.65
CA GLY A 40 -10.68 -1.37 -2.23
C GLY A 40 -10.23 -0.09 -1.51
N PHE A 41 -9.04 0.42 -1.83
CA PHE A 41 -8.50 1.64 -1.23
C PHE A 41 -9.18 2.91 -1.76
N THR A 42 -9.45 3.00 -3.07
CA THR A 42 -10.14 4.17 -3.66
C THR A 42 -11.58 4.35 -3.17
N ARG A 43 -12.21 3.32 -2.59
CA ARG A 43 -13.55 3.42 -1.99
C ARG A 43 -13.57 3.99 -0.57
N ASN A 44 -12.42 4.14 0.07
CA ASN A 44 -12.33 4.77 1.38
C ASN A 44 -12.32 6.29 1.22
N GLU A 45 -13.08 7.00 2.06
CA GLU A 45 -13.09 8.47 2.09
C GLU A 45 -11.74 9.08 2.49
N ARG A 46 -10.86 8.27 3.09
CA ARG A 46 -9.49 8.65 3.44
C ARG A 46 -8.52 8.16 2.37
N GLN A 47 -7.74 9.09 1.82
CA GLN A 47 -6.66 8.82 0.88
C GLN A 47 -5.46 8.22 1.64
N VAL A 48 -5.55 6.91 1.95
CA VAL A 48 -4.47 6.18 2.63
C VAL A 48 -3.19 6.26 1.80
N GLU A 49 -3.29 6.27 0.47
CA GLU A 49 -2.15 6.44 -0.42
C GLU A 49 -1.34 7.70 -0.09
N ASP A 50 -2.03 8.81 0.15
CA ASP A 50 -1.40 10.10 0.42
C ASP A 50 -0.65 10.06 1.75
N ILE A 51 -1.27 9.55 2.81
CA ILE A 51 -0.61 9.41 4.12
C ILE A 51 0.65 8.55 4.02
N LEU A 52 0.57 7.40 3.35
CA LEU A 52 1.73 6.52 3.15
C LEU A 52 2.83 7.20 2.33
N TYR A 53 2.45 8.00 1.33
CA TYR A 53 3.39 8.74 0.50
C TYR A 53 4.06 9.87 1.29
N GLU A 54 3.29 10.66 2.03
CA GLU A 54 3.77 11.79 2.83
C GLU A 54 4.76 11.35 3.91
N PHE A 55 4.47 10.26 4.64
CA PHE A 55 5.42 9.74 5.62
C PHE A 55 6.76 9.36 4.99
N TRP A 56 6.73 8.59 3.90
CA TRP A 56 7.96 8.25 3.21
C TRP A 56 8.67 9.49 2.67
N PHE A 57 7.92 10.41 2.08
CA PHE A 57 8.45 11.62 1.46
C PHE A 57 9.15 12.50 2.49
N PHE A 58 8.52 12.75 3.64
CA PHE A 58 9.07 13.52 4.74
C PHE A 58 10.46 13.01 5.16
N PHE A 59 10.57 11.71 5.44
CA PHE A 59 11.86 11.11 5.81
C PHE A 59 12.82 10.92 4.62
N SER A 60 12.37 11.00 3.37
CA SER A 60 13.23 10.82 2.20
C SER A 60 14.10 12.04 1.89
N ARG A 61 13.69 13.24 2.32
CA ARG A 61 14.29 14.51 1.89
C ARG A 61 15.57 14.89 2.61
N SER A 62 15.78 14.42 3.84
CA SER A 62 16.92 14.79 4.67
C SER A 62 17.20 13.69 5.71
N SER A 63 18.42 13.63 6.21
CA SER A 63 18.80 12.80 7.35
C SER A 63 18.36 13.41 8.68
N ALA A 64 18.30 14.74 8.80
CA ALA A 64 17.99 15.39 10.09
C ALA A 64 16.65 14.93 10.71
N PRO A 65 15.52 14.89 9.97
CA PRO A 65 14.26 14.40 10.54
C PRO A 65 14.31 12.91 10.93
N ARG A 66 15.23 12.11 10.36
CA ARG A 66 15.39 10.71 10.74
C ARG A 66 16.11 10.57 12.08
N GLU A 67 17.15 11.37 12.29
CA GLU A 67 17.87 11.38 13.56
C GLU A 67 16.95 11.84 14.69
N ASP A 68 16.21 12.93 14.47
CA ASP A 68 15.21 13.41 15.43
C ASP A 68 14.15 12.34 15.73
N TYR A 69 13.68 11.64 14.70
CA TYR A 69 12.70 10.56 14.85
C TYR A 69 13.24 9.37 15.65
N LEU A 70 14.51 9.02 15.47
CA LEU A 70 15.19 7.99 16.27
C LEU A 70 15.33 8.42 17.74
N SER A 71 15.69 9.68 17.99
CA SER A 71 15.76 10.23 19.36
C SER A 71 14.39 10.24 20.03
N VAL A 72 13.32 10.58 19.30
CA VAL A 72 11.95 10.51 19.82
C VAL A 72 11.58 9.07 20.17
N ALA A 73 11.87 8.10 19.29
CA ALA A 73 11.62 6.69 19.57
C ALA A 73 12.30 6.24 20.87
N GLU A 74 13.59 6.55 21.03
CA GLU A 74 14.34 6.24 22.24
C GLU A 74 13.73 6.89 23.49
N SER A 75 13.30 8.15 23.38
CA SER A 75 12.72 8.90 24.52
C SER A 75 11.41 8.30 25.06
N ILE A 76 10.64 7.61 24.21
CA ILE A 76 9.41 6.92 24.60
C ILE A 76 9.61 5.42 24.87
N GLY A 77 10.86 4.93 24.86
CA GLY A 77 11.18 3.53 25.09
C GLY A 77 10.79 2.59 23.94
N ASP A 78 10.75 3.12 22.71
CA ASP A 78 10.47 2.38 21.48
C ASP A 78 11.71 2.38 20.57
N SER A 79 11.66 1.65 19.45
CA SER A 79 12.79 1.57 18.51
C SER A 79 12.35 1.47 17.06
N VAL A 80 13.10 2.14 16.17
CA VAL A 80 12.87 2.07 14.73
C VAL A 80 13.88 1.13 14.08
N ASP A 81 13.47 -0.10 13.80
CA ASP A 81 14.33 -1.04 13.06
C ASP A 81 14.47 -0.65 11.58
N ARG A 82 13.39 -0.11 11.00
CA ARG A 82 13.28 0.11 9.56
C ARG A 82 12.37 1.29 9.26
N PHE A 83 12.89 2.27 8.54
CA PHE A 83 12.06 3.37 8.03
C PHE A 83 10.95 2.90 7.08
N ILE A 84 9.91 3.72 7.00
CA ILE A 84 8.75 3.53 6.14
C ILE A 84 9.21 3.45 4.68
N LYS A 85 8.64 2.48 3.96
CA LYS A 85 8.95 2.25 2.54
C LYS A 85 8.12 3.19 1.66
N ARG A 86 8.67 3.52 0.49
CA ARG A 86 7.92 4.22 -0.55
C ARG A 86 6.69 3.41 -0.97
N PHE A 87 5.51 4.00 -0.85
CA PHE A 87 4.31 3.50 -1.52
C PHE A 87 4.38 3.78 -3.03
N VAL A 88 4.03 2.80 -3.85
CA VAL A 88 4.04 2.90 -5.32
C VAL A 88 2.68 2.46 -5.86
N ILE A 89 1.91 3.42 -6.39
CA ILE A 89 0.53 3.23 -6.86
C ILE A 89 0.39 2.20 -8.00
N THR A 90 1.45 1.98 -8.78
CA THR A 90 1.45 0.96 -9.84
C THR A 90 1.70 -0.46 -9.32
N ARG A 91 2.03 -0.63 -8.02
CA ARG A 91 2.44 -1.91 -7.42
C ARG A 91 1.70 -2.20 -6.11
N TRP A 92 0.37 -2.20 -6.16
CA TRP A 92 -0.50 -2.51 -5.02
C TRP A 92 -0.18 -3.81 -4.27
N ILE A 93 0.38 -4.81 -4.94
CA ILE A 93 0.81 -6.07 -4.31
C ILE A 93 1.88 -5.85 -3.22
N LYS A 94 2.62 -4.73 -3.27
CA LYS A 94 3.66 -4.39 -2.31
C LYS A 94 3.18 -3.43 -1.21
N VAL A 95 1.90 -3.09 -1.15
CA VAL A 95 1.37 -2.14 -0.15
C VAL A 95 1.38 -2.72 1.27
N GLY A 96 1.16 -4.02 1.44
CA GLY A 96 1.08 -4.68 2.75
C GLY A 96 2.29 -4.37 3.64
N PRO A 97 3.53 -4.65 3.20
CA PRO A 97 4.73 -4.33 3.96
C PRO A 97 4.98 -2.83 4.21
N VAL A 98 4.32 -1.93 3.47
CA VAL A 98 4.38 -0.48 3.73
C VAL A 98 3.44 -0.13 4.88
N ILE A 99 2.21 -0.63 4.83
CA ILE A 99 1.19 -0.43 5.86
C ILE A 99 1.63 -1.04 7.19
N GLU A 100 2.14 -2.27 7.17
CA GLU A 100 2.65 -2.96 8.37
C GLU A 100 3.69 -2.10 9.09
N ARG A 101 4.66 -1.53 8.36
CA ARG A 101 5.69 -0.64 8.96
C ARG A 101 5.12 0.62 9.58
N VAL A 102 4.08 1.20 8.96
CA VAL A 102 3.42 2.40 9.51
C VAL A 102 2.66 2.04 10.79
N ILE A 103 2.00 0.88 10.82
CA ILE A 103 1.30 0.38 12.00
C ILE A 103 2.30 0.07 13.12
N ASP A 104 3.39 -0.64 12.82
CA ASP A 104 4.45 -0.99 13.78
C ASP A 104 5.05 0.26 14.45
N GLN A 105 5.13 1.38 13.73
CA GLN A 105 5.71 2.63 14.19
C GLN A 105 4.67 3.69 14.59
N TRP A 106 3.40 3.31 14.70
CA TRP A 106 2.31 4.28 14.86
C TRP A 106 2.41 5.10 16.16
N SER A 107 2.89 4.48 17.25
CA SER A 107 3.22 5.15 18.51
C SER A 107 4.21 6.30 18.28
N ILE A 108 5.34 5.99 17.66
CA ILE A 108 6.45 6.91 17.38
C ILE A 108 6.00 8.01 16.41
N LEU A 109 5.27 7.67 15.35
CA LEU A 109 4.74 8.64 14.38
C LEU A 109 3.83 9.67 15.07
N LYS A 110 2.95 9.24 15.97
CA LYS A 110 2.10 10.17 16.72
C LYS A 110 2.93 11.07 17.61
N GLU A 111 3.88 10.52 18.36
CA GLU A 111 4.73 11.31 19.24
C GLU A 111 5.53 12.35 18.43
N TYR A 112 6.14 11.90 17.35
CA TYR A 112 6.96 12.74 16.50
C TYR A 112 6.17 13.88 15.86
N PHE A 113 5.05 13.58 15.19
CA PHE A 113 4.30 14.59 14.44
C PHE A 113 3.32 15.41 15.28
N LEU A 114 2.85 14.90 16.41
CA LEU A 114 1.84 15.59 17.24
C LEU A 114 2.42 16.19 18.52
N VAL A 115 3.61 15.79 18.97
CA VAL A 115 4.20 16.22 20.25
C VAL A 115 5.60 16.83 20.10
N TYR A 116 6.48 16.23 19.29
CA TYR A 116 7.85 16.74 19.08
C TYR A 116 7.94 17.85 18.04
N LEU A 117 7.30 17.67 16.88
CA LEU A 117 7.23 18.66 15.80
C LEU A 117 6.31 19.88 15.99
N PRO A 118 5.39 20.00 16.98
CA PRO A 118 4.48 21.13 17.04
C PRO A 118 5.20 22.38 17.57
N LYS A 119 5.89 23.06 16.64
CA LYS A 119 5.91 24.51 16.50
C LYS A 119 5.79 24.82 15.03
N ILE A 120 4.54 24.95 14.57
CA ILE A 120 4.23 25.73 13.38
C ILE A 120 4.00 27.13 13.92
N ASP A 121 5.04 27.97 13.84
CA ASP A 121 4.91 29.42 13.95
C ASP A 121 4.23 29.97 12.69
#